data_AF-A0AAW1LCZ0-F1
#
_entry.id   AF-A0AAW1LCZ0-F1
#
_cell.length_a   1.000
_cell.length_b   1.000
_cell.length_c   1.000
_cell.angle_alpha   90.00
_cell.angle_beta   90.00
_cell.angle_gamma   90.00
#
_symmetry.space_group_name_H-M   'P 1'
#
loop_
_entity.id
_entity.type
_entity.pdbx_description
1 polymer ?
#
loop_
_entity_poly.entity_id
_entity_poly.type
_entity_poly.pdbx_seq_one_letter_code
_entity_poly.pdbx_strand_id
1 'polypeptide(L)'
;MRKPNLSDDERHRIVFFLFESCKNQKPAHRKVQEVAATFNVSRRCISKIWAAAQKQREQLLPINIRSKIPGKSGKERLPCPIEEIIALDVAKRSTLKRLGLAIGHALSTCRRWVKQGFIKSHINAIKPDLTTDQKYLRLHFLVGKIVFDRLLRCLNCKYYIGSNETEPYRSCKSKRYITKFMFLAAVSRPTYEDNGDVLFDGKLGIWPFTYQEPAKRNSKNRVAGTMVTKAIESITKQVTKETLINLLIPAIKQKWPTSASKEITIQQDNAKPHLSGKEKDFIEAATSDGFNIKLTQQPAMSPDLNILDLDFFSLQACMVEIMKMKGHNNYKLPYLRKAAQRRQGTLPRDLVVDE
;
A
#
# COMPACT_ATOMS: atom_id res chain seq x y z
N MET A 1 42.46 -0.52 -38.92
CA MET A 1 41.12 -0.83 -38.36
C MET A 1 40.78 -2.30 -38.65
N ARG A 2 40.18 -3.03 -37.71
CA ARG A 2 39.67 -4.39 -37.99
C ARG A 2 38.48 -4.27 -38.93
N LYS A 3 38.43 -5.08 -39.99
CA LYS A 3 37.29 -5.11 -40.92
C LYS A 3 35.99 -5.46 -40.17
N PRO A 4 34.84 -4.86 -40.53
CA PRO A 4 33.56 -5.21 -39.95
C PRO A 4 33.21 -6.67 -40.24
N ASN A 5 32.42 -7.29 -39.37
CA ASN A 5 31.88 -8.62 -39.61
C ASN A 5 30.87 -8.58 -40.77
N LEU A 6 30.79 -9.66 -41.55
CA LEU A 6 29.77 -9.82 -42.59
C LEU A 6 28.37 -9.69 -41.99
N SER A 7 27.53 -8.89 -42.62
CA SER A 7 26.09 -8.78 -42.34
C SER A 7 25.35 -10.07 -42.70
N ASP A 8 24.17 -10.27 -42.13
CA ASP A 8 23.37 -11.45 -42.42
C ASP A 8 23.01 -11.54 -43.91
N ASP A 9 22.70 -10.42 -44.57
CA ASP A 9 22.40 -10.37 -46.00
C ASP A 9 23.60 -10.76 -46.87
N GLU A 10 24.80 -10.26 -46.55
CA GLU A 10 26.04 -10.65 -47.24
C GLU A 10 26.30 -12.15 -47.10
N ARG A 11 26.05 -12.72 -45.91
CA ARG A 11 26.20 -14.17 -45.68
C ARG A 11 25.22 -14.99 -46.52
N HIS A 12 23.98 -14.54 -46.69
CA HIS A 12 23.01 -15.20 -47.58
C HIS A 12 23.41 -15.06 -49.05
N ARG A 13 23.86 -13.88 -49.50
CA ARG A 13 24.33 -13.66 -50.88
C ARG A 13 25.55 -14.53 -51.22
N ILE A 14 26.50 -14.66 -50.30
CA ILE A 14 27.66 -15.56 -50.46
C ILE A 14 27.18 -16.99 -50.74
N VAL A 15 26.18 -17.47 -50.00
CA VAL A 15 25.69 -18.84 -50.12
C VAL A 15 24.89 -19.03 -51.40
N PHE A 16 24.09 -18.03 -51.79
CA PHE A 16 23.42 -17.99 -53.07
C PHE A 16 24.39 -18.14 -54.24
N PHE A 17 25.43 -17.29 -54.32
CA PHE A 17 26.44 -17.35 -55.39
C PHE A 17 27.22 -18.66 -55.44
N LEU A 18 27.46 -19.29 -54.28
CA LEU A 18 28.12 -20.59 -54.22
C LEU A 18 27.22 -21.73 -54.66
N PHE A 19 25.90 -21.68 -54.37
CA PHE A 19 24.95 -22.69 -54.84
C PHE A 19 24.66 -22.60 -56.33
N GLU A 20 24.58 -21.40 -56.89
CA GLU A 20 24.37 -21.17 -58.32
C GLU A 20 25.46 -21.81 -59.19
N SER A 21 26.69 -21.86 -58.65
CA SER A 21 27.86 -22.41 -59.32
C SER A 21 28.28 -23.79 -58.78
N CYS A 22 27.42 -24.45 -58.01
CA CYS A 22 27.72 -25.72 -57.36
C CYS A 22 27.48 -26.90 -58.31
N LYS A 23 28.48 -27.77 -58.48
CA LYS A 23 28.38 -29.07 -59.17
C LYS A 23 28.86 -30.18 -58.24
N ASN A 24 28.14 -31.31 -58.16
CA ASN A 24 28.48 -32.44 -57.29
C ASN A 24 28.75 -32.04 -55.82
N GLN A 25 27.88 -31.19 -55.27
CA GLN A 25 28.01 -30.68 -53.89
C GLN A 25 29.35 -29.96 -53.63
N LYS A 26 29.98 -29.38 -54.65
CA LYS A 26 31.18 -28.56 -54.51
C LYS A 26 31.04 -27.28 -55.34
N PRO A 27 31.51 -26.12 -54.83
CA PRO A 27 31.57 -24.92 -55.65
C PRO A 27 32.51 -25.13 -56.85
N ALA A 28 32.22 -24.47 -57.97
CA ALA A 28 33.10 -24.49 -59.14
C ALA A 28 34.54 -24.07 -58.80
N HIS A 29 35.50 -24.55 -59.59
CA HIS A 29 36.91 -24.23 -59.43
C HIS A 29 37.13 -22.70 -59.39
N ARG A 30 37.95 -22.23 -58.45
CA ARG A 30 38.21 -20.79 -58.15
C ARG A 30 37.01 -19.95 -57.70
N LYS A 31 35.77 -20.45 -57.69
CA LYS A 31 34.60 -19.66 -57.25
C LYS A 31 34.71 -19.15 -55.82
N VAL A 32 35.22 -19.96 -54.90
CA VAL A 32 35.46 -19.55 -53.51
C VAL A 32 36.46 -18.38 -53.43
N GLN A 33 37.42 -18.31 -54.34
CA GLN A 33 38.39 -17.21 -54.42
C GLN A 33 37.76 -15.95 -55.03
N GLU A 34 36.92 -16.10 -56.07
CA GLU A 34 36.15 -15.00 -56.65
C GLU A 34 35.22 -14.36 -55.61
N VAL A 35 34.39 -15.17 -54.94
CA VAL A 35 33.45 -14.70 -53.92
C VAL A 35 34.21 -14.09 -52.73
N ALA A 36 35.36 -14.67 -52.33
CA ALA A 36 36.20 -14.08 -51.30
C ALA A 36 36.73 -12.68 -51.69
N ALA A 37 37.09 -12.48 -52.97
CA ALA A 37 37.51 -11.18 -53.48
C ALA A 37 36.33 -10.18 -53.55
N THR A 38 35.16 -10.60 -54.06
CA THR A 38 33.95 -9.77 -54.17
C THR A 38 33.50 -9.24 -52.81
N PHE A 39 33.51 -10.08 -51.77
CA PHE A 39 33.11 -9.68 -50.42
C PHE A 39 34.29 -9.22 -49.55
N ASN A 40 35.50 -9.11 -50.12
CA ASN A 40 36.73 -8.67 -49.45
C ASN A 40 37.02 -9.41 -48.11
N VAL A 41 36.75 -10.72 -48.08
CA VAL A 41 36.95 -11.60 -46.91
C VAL A 41 37.92 -12.74 -47.22
N SER A 42 38.46 -13.38 -46.18
CA SER A 42 39.35 -14.52 -46.39
C SER A 42 38.62 -15.73 -46.99
N ARG A 43 39.31 -16.50 -47.84
CA ARG A 43 38.82 -17.79 -48.36
C ARG A 43 38.32 -18.70 -47.24
N ARG A 44 39.01 -18.72 -46.09
CA ARG A 44 38.63 -19.50 -44.90
C ARG A 44 37.26 -19.09 -44.33
N CYS A 45 36.91 -17.81 -44.40
CA CYS A 45 35.59 -17.32 -43.97
C CYS A 45 34.49 -17.88 -44.88
N ILE A 46 34.67 -17.77 -46.20
CA ILE A 46 33.76 -18.32 -47.21
C ILE A 46 33.61 -19.84 -47.06
N SER A 47 34.71 -20.58 -46.90
CA SER A 47 34.68 -22.03 -46.69
C SER A 47 33.91 -22.44 -45.42
N LYS A 48 34.02 -21.67 -44.33
CA LYS A 48 33.24 -21.93 -43.10
C LYS A 48 31.75 -21.70 -43.30
N ILE A 49 31.37 -20.64 -44.01
CA ILE A 49 29.98 -20.33 -44.35
C ILE A 49 29.40 -21.45 -45.23
N TRP A 50 30.16 -21.88 -46.24
CA TRP A 50 29.80 -22.96 -47.14
C TRP A 50 29.60 -24.30 -46.40
N ALA A 51 30.56 -24.72 -45.59
CA ALA A 51 30.47 -25.96 -44.82
C ALA A 51 29.24 -25.99 -43.89
N ALA A 52 28.90 -24.85 -43.26
CA ALA A 52 27.70 -24.73 -42.45
C ALA A 52 26.41 -24.87 -43.28
N ALA A 53 26.38 -24.26 -44.46
CA ALA A 53 25.25 -24.35 -45.40
C ALA A 53 25.04 -25.78 -45.91
N GLN A 54 26.13 -26.46 -46.29
CA GLN A 54 26.08 -27.84 -46.78
C GLN A 54 25.58 -28.81 -45.73
N LYS A 55 26.09 -28.70 -44.50
CA LYS A 55 25.63 -29.53 -43.38
C LYS A 55 24.13 -29.39 -43.13
N GLN A 56 23.59 -28.17 -43.22
CA GLN A 56 22.14 -27.93 -43.08
C GLN A 56 21.36 -28.52 -44.26
N ARG A 57 21.90 -28.40 -45.49
CA ARG A 57 21.31 -28.98 -46.70
C ARG A 57 21.27 -30.52 -46.65
N GLU A 58 22.34 -31.18 -46.20
CA GLU A 58 22.40 -32.63 -46.01
C GLU A 58 21.37 -33.12 -44.99
N GLN A 59 21.12 -32.32 -43.94
CA GLN A 59 20.13 -32.60 -42.90
C GLN A 59 18.70 -32.21 -43.28
N LEU A 60 18.47 -31.74 -44.51
CA LEU A 60 17.17 -31.22 -44.98
C LEU A 60 16.61 -30.09 -44.09
N LEU A 61 17.49 -29.33 -43.42
CA LEU A 61 17.11 -28.20 -42.59
C LEU A 61 17.12 -26.90 -43.41
N PRO A 62 16.23 -25.93 -43.09
CA PRO A 62 16.32 -24.58 -43.65
C PRO A 62 17.71 -23.97 -43.41
N ILE A 63 18.30 -23.41 -44.47
CA ILE A 63 19.64 -22.84 -44.42
C ILE A 63 19.62 -21.55 -43.60
N ASN A 64 20.18 -21.60 -42.39
CA ASN A 64 20.31 -20.46 -41.49
C ASN A 64 21.79 -20.17 -41.24
N ILE A 65 22.27 -19.09 -41.86
CA ILE A 65 23.67 -18.65 -41.79
C ILE A 65 23.75 -17.22 -41.26
N ARG A 66 22.85 -16.89 -40.33
CA ARG A 66 22.95 -15.63 -39.56
C ARG A 66 24.15 -15.65 -38.63
N SER A 67 24.72 -14.47 -38.39
CA SER A 67 25.85 -14.32 -37.48
C SER A 67 25.49 -14.88 -36.11
N LYS A 68 26.39 -15.66 -35.52
CA LYS A 68 26.25 -16.17 -34.14
C LYS A 68 26.83 -15.20 -33.11
N ILE A 69 27.34 -14.06 -33.56
CA ILE A 69 27.92 -13.02 -32.68
C ILE A 69 26.78 -12.34 -31.89
N PRO A 70 25.68 -11.86 -32.53
CA PRO A 70 24.49 -11.45 -31.79
C PRO A 70 23.98 -12.58 -30.88
N GLY A 71 23.95 -12.34 -29.57
CA GLY A 71 23.56 -13.33 -28.56
C GLY A 71 24.72 -14.07 -27.88
N LYS A 72 25.92 -14.11 -28.48
CA LYS A 72 27.15 -14.63 -27.85
C LYS A 72 28.14 -13.54 -27.48
N SER A 73 28.01 -12.35 -28.05
CA SER A 73 28.78 -11.17 -27.70
C SER A 73 28.05 -10.31 -26.67
N GLY A 74 28.80 -9.79 -25.71
CA GLY A 74 28.29 -8.91 -24.66
C GLY A 74 28.54 -9.48 -23.27
N LYS A 75 28.38 -8.63 -22.26
CA LYS A 75 28.48 -9.07 -20.86
C LYS A 75 27.29 -9.98 -20.53
N GLU A 76 27.57 -11.12 -19.92
CA GLU A 76 26.54 -12.01 -19.40
C GLU A 76 25.61 -11.26 -18.45
N ARG A 77 24.30 -11.50 -18.59
CA ARG A 77 23.31 -10.79 -17.77
C ARG A 77 23.25 -11.44 -16.40
N LEU A 78 23.25 -10.62 -15.36
CA LEU A 78 23.06 -11.09 -13.99
C LEU A 78 21.72 -11.81 -13.88
N PRO A 79 21.71 -13.09 -13.45
CA PRO A 79 20.49 -13.84 -13.22
C PRO A 79 19.71 -13.21 -12.05
N CYS A 80 18.39 -13.32 -12.08
CA CYS A 80 17.56 -12.87 -10.96
C CYS A 80 17.63 -13.92 -9.84
N PRO A 81 18.04 -13.57 -8.61
CA PRO A 81 18.09 -14.51 -7.49
C PRO A 81 16.69 -14.70 -6.89
N ILE A 82 15.84 -15.46 -7.59
CA ILE A 82 14.43 -15.64 -7.20
C ILE A 82 14.31 -16.28 -5.82
N GLU A 83 15.13 -17.28 -5.51
CA GLU A 83 15.11 -17.98 -4.22
C GLU A 83 15.47 -17.05 -3.05
N GLU A 84 16.49 -16.21 -3.21
CA GLU A 84 16.86 -15.20 -2.21
C GLU A 84 15.73 -14.19 -1.99
N ILE A 85 15.05 -13.77 -3.06
CA ILE A 85 13.91 -12.83 -2.98
C ILE A 85 12.73 -13.46 -2.22
N ILE A 86 12.49 -14.76 -2.39
CA ILE A 86 11.43 -15.50 -1.69
C ILE A 86 11.77 -15.66 -0.21
N ALA A 87 13.04 -15.93 0.12
CA ALA A 87 13.50 -16.06 1.50
C ALA A 87 13.47 -14.74 2.30
N LEU A 88 13.40 -13.59 1.62
CA LEU A 88 13.33 -12.29 2.27
C LEU A 88 11.96 -12.00 2.89
N ASP A 89 12.00 -11.41 4.09
CA ASP A 89 10.81 -10.86 4.72
C ASP A 89 10.10 -9.80 3.84
N VAL A 90 8.76 -9.79 3.92
CA VAL A 90 7.90 -8.90 3.15
C VAL A 90 8.24 -7.42 3.34
N ALA A 91 8.70 -7.00 4.52
CA ALA A 91 9.07 -5.60 4.77
C ALA A 91 10.33 -5.18 3.98
N LYS A 92 11.28 -6.10 3.76
CA LYS A 92 12.52 -5.85 3.01
C LYS A 92 12.27 -5.73 1.52
N ARG A 93 11.18 -6.30 1.00
CA ARG A 93 10.77 -6.24 -0.42
C ARG A 93 9.59 -5.30 -0.70
N SER A 94 9.37 -4.28 0.13
CA SER A 94 8.28 -3.30 -0.03
C SER A 94 8.47 -2.30 -1.18
N THR A 95 9.72 -1.96 -1.49
CA THR A 95 10.09 -1.10 -2.62
C THR A 95 11.24 -1.73 -3.37
N LEU A 96 11.39 -1.47 -4.68
CA LEU A 96 12.53 -1.97 -5.45
C LEU A 96 13.88 -1.49 -4.89
N LYS A 97 13.92 -0.32 -4.21
CA LYS A 97 15.13 0.18 -3.57
C LYS A 97 15.49 -0.66 -2.33
N ARG A 98 14.52 -0.95 -1.47
CA ARG A 98 14.72 -1.81 -0.28
C ARG A 98 15.03 -3.25 -0.68
N LEU A 99 14.33 -3.76 -1.70
CA LEU A 99 14.59 -5.07 -2.27
C LEU A 99 16.03 -5.14 -2.76
N GLY A 100 16.45 -4.19 -3.61
CA GLY A 100 17.82 -4.11 -4.12
C GLY A 100 18.87 -4.02 -3.01
N LEU A 101 18.64 -3.20 -1.98
CA LEU A 101 19.52 -3.14 -0.81
C LEU A 101 19.64 -4.50 -0.10
N ALA A 102 18.51 -5.21 0.06
CA ALA A 102 18.47 -6.49 0.78
C ALA A 102 19.17 -7.63 0.04
N ILE A 103 19.14 -7.63 -1.30
CA ILE A 103 19.81 -8.64 -2.16
C ILE A 103 21.16 -8.15 -2.72
N GLY A 104 21.65 -6.99 -2.29
CA GLY A 104 22.94 -6.45 -2.77
C GLY A 104 22.98 -6.02 -4.24
N HIS A 105 21.84 -5.62 -4.83
CA HIS A 105 21.73 -5.21 -6.22
C HIS A 105 21.22 -3.79 -6.42
N ALA A 106 21.69 -3.14 -7.49
CA ALA A 106 21.26 -1.80 -7.86
C ALA A 106 19.77 -1.75 -8.24
N LEU A 107 19.11 -0.61 -7.94
CA LEU A 107 17.70 -0.36 -8.27
C LEU A 107 17.39 -0.57 -9.77
N SER A 108 18.33 -0.19 -10.65
CA SER A 108 18.20 -0.37 -12.09
C SER A 108 18.09 -1.85 -12.49
N THR A 109 18.85 -2.73 -11.82
CA THR A 109 18.78 -4.18 -12.00
C THR A 109 17.43 -4.72 -11.58
N CYS A 110 16.92 -4.33 -10.41
CA CYS A 110 15.59 -4.76 -9.95
C CYS A 110 14.47 -4.28 -10.88
N ARG A 111 14.53 -3.03 -11.37
CA ARG A 111 13.56 -2.50 -12.36
C ARG A 111 13.57 -3.31 -13.65
N ARG A 112 14.75 -3.72 -14.11
CA ARG A 112 14.90 -4.56 -15.31
C ARG A 112 14.27 -5.93 -15.11
N TRP A 113 14.49 -6.57 -13.96
CA TRP A 113 13.85 -7.85 -13.63
C TRP A 113 12.33 -7.76 -13.55
N VAL A 114 11.77 -6.64 -13.08
CA VAL A 114 10.33 -6.38 -13.17
C VAL A 114 9.86 -6.29 -14.62
N LYS A 115 10.58 -5.54 -15.48
CA LYS A 115 10.23 -5.44 -16.91
C LYS A 115 10.29 -6.79 -17.63
N GLN A 116 11.19 -7.67 -17.19
CA GLN A 116 11.36 -9.03 -17.71
C GLN A 116 10.37 -10.04 -17.12
N GLY A 117 9.59 -9.67 -16.09
CA GLY A 117 8.60 -10.53 -15.47
C GLY A 117 9.15 -11.50 -14.41
N PHE A 118 10.44 -11.43 -14.07
CA PHE A 118 11.02 -12.28 -13.01
C PHE A 118 10.52 -11.93 -11.60
N ILE A 119 10.16 -10.65 -11.40
CA ILE A 119 9.63 -10.13 -10.15
C ILE A 119 8.36 -9.35 -10.47
N LYS A 120 7.28 -9.60 -9.74
CA LYS A 120 6.02 -8.89 -9.92
C LYS A 120 5.64 -8.10 -8.68
N SER A 121 4.99 -6.97 -8.90
CA SER A 121 4.41 -6.16 -7.84
C SER A 121 3.13 -6.82 -7.35
N HIS A 122 3.00 -6.99 -6.04
CA HIS A 122 1.78 -7.45 -5.40
C HIS A 122 1.30 -6.42 -4.36
N ILE A 123 -0.02 -6.25 -4.26
CA ILE A 123 -0.67 -5.31 -3.34
C ILE A 123 -1.32 -6.12 -2.23
N ASN A 124 -0.99 -5.81 -0.97
CA ASN A 124 -1.67 -6.43 0.15
C ASN A 124 -3.13 -5.92 0.26
N ALA A 125 -4.10 -6.69 -0.22
CA ALA A 125 -5.52 -6.34 -0.28
C ALA A 125 -6.25 -6.48 1.08
N ILE A 126 -5.65 -6.04 2.18
CA ILE A 126 -6.36 -5.95 3.47
C ILE A 126 -7.44 -4.85 3.41
N LYS A 127 -7.31 -3.88 2.48
CA LYS A 127 -8.35 -2.88 2.18
C LYS A 127 -8.58 -2.85 0.66
N PRO A 128 -9.84 -2.76 0.20
CA PRO A 128 -10.16 -2.68 -1.23
C PRO A 128 -9.72 -1.34 -1.81
N ASP A 129 -9.42 -1.32 -3.12
CA ASP A 129 -9.03 -0.11 -3.83
C ASP A 129 -10.21 0.87 -3.99
N LEU A 130 -9.91 2.17 -4.02
CA LEU A 130 -10.92 3.20 -4.26
C LEU A 130 -11.36 3.19 -5.73
N THR A 131 -12.67 3.11 -5.95
CA THR A 131 -13.29 3.29 -7.28
C THR A 131 -13.18 4.75 -7.74
N THR A 132 -13.36 5.00 -9.04
CA THR A 132 -13.36 6.36 -9.61
C THR A 132 -14.42 7.24 -8.94
N ASP A 133 -15.62 6.72 -8.71
CA ASP A 133 -16.71 7.45 -8.05
C ASP A 133 -16.37 7.80 -6.61
N GLN A 134 -15.74 6.87 -5.88
CA GLN A 134 -15.27 7.13 -4.52
C GLN A 134 -14.19 8.22 -4.49
N LYS A 135 -13.28 8.24 -5.47
CA LYS A 135 -12.29 9.32 -5.60
C LYS A 135 -12.96 10.67 -5.87
N TYR A 136 -13.98 10.71 -6.73
CA TYR A 136 -14.74 11.92 -7.02
C TYR A 136 -15.47 12.45 -5.78
N LEU A 137 -16.23 11.60 -5.09
CA LEU A 137 -16.94 11.98 -3.87
C LEU A 137 -16.00 12.50 -2.78
N ARG A 138 -14.85 11.86 -2.64
CA ARG A 138 -13.78 12.32 -1.75
C ARG A 138 -13.23 13.68 -2.16
N LEU A 139 -12.94 13.88 -3.44
CA LEU A 139 -12.44 15.15 -3.94
C LEU A 139 -13.47 16.27 -3.74
N HIS A 140 -14.74 16.04 -4.08
CA HIS A 140 -15.82 17.00 -3.89
C HIS A 140 -15.99 17.39 -2.41
N PHE A 141 -15.99 16.40 -1.51
CA PHE A 141 -16.03 16.65 -0.05
C PHE A 141 -14.84 17.48 0.44
N LEU A 142 -13.67 17.28 -0.15
CA LEU A 142 -12.46 18.02 0.20
C LEU A 142 -12.44 19.44 -0.35
N VAL A 143 -12.89 19.65 -1.58
CA VAL A 143 -12.98 20.99 -2.18
C VAL A 143 -13.87 21.90 -1.33
N GLY A 144 -14.96 21.36 -0.75
CA GLY A 144 -15.79 22.09 0.21
C GLY A 144 -15.14 22.42 1.56
N LYS A 145 -13.94 21.88 1.86
CA LYS A 145 -13.25 22.03 3.16
C LYS A 145 -11.86 22.66 3.07
N ILE A 146 -11.33 22.90 1.87
CA ILE A 146 -9.95 23.34 1.68
C ILE A 146 -9.86 24.88 1.63
N VAL A 147 -9.30 25.47 2.70
CA VAL A 147 -8.11 26.34 2.58
C VAL A 147 -6.90 25.39 2.61
N PHE A 148 -5.97 25.61 1.68
CA PHE A 148 -4.92 24.68 1.22
C PHE A 148 -4.15 23.96 2.34
N ASP A 149 -4.34 22.64 2.46
CA ASP A 149 -3.18 21.74 2.56
C ASP A 149 -3.49 20.34 2.00
N ARG A 150 -2.48 19.78 1.32
CA ARG A 150 -2.57 18.67 0.37
C ARG A 150 -3.01 17.36 1.00
N LEU A 151 -3.89 16.66 0.28
CA LEU A 151 -4.38 15.33 0.66
C LEU A 151 -3.96 14.22 -0.33
N LEU A 152 -3.90 13.02 0.25
CA LEU A 152 -4.01 11.69 -0.33
C LEU A 152 -2.76 11.00 -0.92
N ARG A 153 -2.24 10.05 -0.13
CA ARG A 153 -1.81 8.74 -0.62
C ARG A 153 -2.46 7.64 0.21
N CYS A 154 -3.14 6.72 -0.46
CA CYS A 154 -3.54 5.44 0.11
C CYS A 154 -2.26 4.61 0.39
N LEU A 155 -2.02 4.26 1.65
CA LEU A 155 -0.95 3.35 2.04
C LEU A 155 -1.37 1.91 1.77
N ASN A 156 -1.39 1.52 0.50
CA ASN A 156 -1.39 0.12 0.11
C ASN A 156 0.02 -0.41 0.36
N CYS A 157 0.17 -1.40 1.25
CA CYS A 157 1.44 -2.07 1.49
C CYS A 157 1.77 -2.91 0.25
N LYS A 158 2.50 -2.31 -0.68
CA LYS A 158 3.02 -2.94 -1.88
C LYS A 158 4.27 -3.71 -1.53
N TYR A 159 4.42 -4.91 -2.06
CA TYR A 159 5.64 -5.70 -1.95
C TYR A 159 5.87 -6.49 -3.24
N TYR A 160 7.11 -6.96 -3.42
CA TYR A 160 7.53 -7.65 -4.64
C TYR A 160 7.68 -9.14 -4.36
N ILE A 161 7.08 -9.97 -5.22
CA ILE A 161 7.12 -11.43 -5.12
C ILE A 161 7.84 -12.04 -6.33
N GLY A 162 8.50 -13.18 -6.12
CA GLY A 162 9.15 -13.94 -7.19
C GLY A 162 8.12 -14.49 -8.17
N SER A 163 8.51 -14.74 -9.43
CA SER A 163 7.60 -15.27 -10.46
C SER A 163 6.94 -16.59 -10.07
N ASN A 164 7.66 -17.42 -9.31
CA ASN A 164 7.25 -18.77 -8.90
C ASN A 164 6.74 -18.82 -7.45
N GLU A 165 6.61 -17.66 -6.79
CA GLU A 165 6.12 -17.58 -5.42
C GLU A 165 4.59 -17.61 -5.42
N THR A 166 4.00 -18.54 -4.68
CA THR A 166 2.56 -18.52 -4.37
C THR A 166 2.24 -17.31 -3.52
N GLU A 167 1.11 -16.66 -3.77
CA GLU A 167 0.73 -15.48 -2.99
C GLU A 167 0.73 -15.79 -1.49
N PRO A 168 1.46 -15.02 -0.66
CA PRO A 168 1.63 -15.38 0.74
C PRO A 168 0.29 -15.27 1.48
N TYR A 169 -0.20 -16.40 1.94
CA TYR A 169 -1.38 -16.47 2.79
C TYR A 169 -1.09 -15.81 4.13
N ARG A 170 -1.82 -14.73 4.44
CA ARG A 170 -1.79 -14.12 5.78
C ARG A 170 -3.07 -14.46 6.52
N SER A 171 -2.92 -15.10 7.67
CA SER A 171 -3.97 -15.21 8.68
C SER A 171 -3.54 -14.47 9.94
N CYS A 172 -4.49 -13.78 10.58
CA CYS A 172 -4.31 -13.21 11.90
C CYS A 172 -5.11 -14.06 12.90
N LYS A 173 -4.55 -14.37 14.07
CA LYS A 173 -5.30 -15.04 15.14
C LYS A 173 -6.57 -14.24 15.46
N SER A 174 -7.70 -14.95 15.58
CA SER A 174 -8.99 -14.35 15.90
C SER A 174 -8.94 -13.71 17.28
N LYS A 175 -8.95 -12.37 17.33
CA LYS A 175 -9.03 -11.59 18.58
C LYS A 175 -10.47 -11.47 19.09
N ARG A 176 -11.33 -12.47 18.84
CA ARG A 176 -12.75 -12.46 19.23
C ARG A 176 -12.98 -12.69 20.73
N TYR A 177 -12.09 -13.44 21.39
CA TYR A 177 -12.19 -13.76 22.83
C TYR A 177 -11.72 -12.62 23.74
N ILE A 178 -11.02 -11.63 23.21
CA ILE A 178 -10.55 -10.46 23.97
C ILE A 178 -11.73 -9.51 24.11
N THR A 179 -12.14 -9.20 25.34
CA THR A 179 -13.17 -8.20 25.63
C THR A 179 -12.76 -6.84 25.07
N LYS A 180 -13.64 -6.22 24.28
CA LYS A 180 -13.39 -4.92 23.65
C LYS A 180 -14.41 -3.92 24.15
N PHE A 181 -13.91 -2.78 24.61
CA PHE A 181 -14.74 -1.64 24.93
C PHE A 181 -14.74 -0.69 23.75
N MET A 182 -15.94 -0.31 23.30
CA MET A 182 -16.11 0.71 22.29
C MET A 182 -16.43 2.03 22.98
N PHE A 183 -15.94 3.13 22.43
CA PHE A 183 -16.15 4.47 22.96
C PHE A 183 -16.65 5.39 21.87
N LEU A 184 -17.58 6.28 22.20
CA LEU A 184 -17.85 7.48 21.43
C LEU A 184 -16.86 8.55 21.90
N ALA A 185 -16.01 9.04 21.00
CA ALA A 185 -15.13 10.17 21.28
C ALA A 185 -15.57 11.36 20.44
N ALA A 186 -15.61 12.54 21.04
CA ALA A 186 -15.93 13.78 20.34
C ALA A 186 -14.87 14.85 20.64
N VAL A 187 -14.34 15.42 19.56
CA VAL A 187 -13.36 16.49 19.58
C VAL A 187 -13.75 17.49 18.50
N SER A 188 -13.51 18.76 18.79
CA SER A 188 -13.74 19.89 17.91
C SER A 188 -12.41 20.63 17.70
N ARG A 189 -12.41 21.63 16.83
CA ARG A 189 -11.21 22.41 16.56
C ARG A 189 -10.89 23.29 17.79
N PRO A 190 -9.68 23.22 18.35
CA PRO A 190 -9.29 24.11 19.43
C PRO A 190 -9.26 25.56 18.94
N THR A 191 -9.67 26.49 19.80
CA THR A 191 -9.58 27.93 19.55
C THR A 191 -8.58 28.56 20.51
N TYR A 192 -7.77 29.47 19.98
CA TYR A 192 -6.72 30.15 20.71
C TYR A 192 -7.01 31.66 20.70
N GLU A 193 -6.60 32.34 21.75
CA GLU A 193 -6.51 33.80 21.78
C GLU A 193 -5.33 34.29 20.93
N ASP A 194 -5.29 35.60 20.64
CA ASP A 194 -4.24 36.23 19.81
C ASP A 194 -2.84 36.13 20.45
N ASN A 195 -2.77 36.01 21.77
CA ASN A 195 -1.56 35.77 22.56
C ASN A 195 -1.05 34.31 22.46
N GLY A 196 -1.82 33.40 21.87
CA GLY A 196 -1.52 31.98 21.76
C GLY A 196 -2.07 31.09 22.89
N ASP A 197 -2.80 31.65 23.86
CA ASP A 197 -3.41 30.90 24.95
C ASP A 197 -4.66 30.14 24.50
N VAL A 198 -4.91 28.98 25.11
CA VAL A 198 -6.01 28.08 24.73
C VAL A 198 -7.32 28.56 25.34
N LEU A 199 -8.18 29.18 24.54
CA LEU A 199 -9.54 29.56 24.96
C LEU A 199 -10.46 28.34 25.06
N PHE A 200 -10.30 27.39 24.15
CA PHE A 200 -11.07 26.15 24.12
C PHE A 200 -10.20 25.05 23.52
N ASP A 201 -9.98 23.98 24.29
CA ASP A 201 -9.06 22.90 23.90
C ASP A 201 -9.67 21.92 22.87
N GLY A 202 -10.95 22.13 22.52
CA GLY A 202 -11.69 21.32 21.57
C GLY A 202 -12.19 19.99 22.12
N LYS A 203 -11.83 19.58 23.35
CA LYS A 203 -12.14 18.24 23.87
C LYS A 203 -13.53 18.19 24.49
N LEU A 204 -14.46 17.54 23.81
CA LEU A 204 -15.85 17.43 24.29
C LEU A 204 -16.01 16.27 25.27
N GLY A 205 -15.56 15.08 24.91
CA GLY A 205 -15.63 13.93 25.81
C GLY A 205 -15.36 12.58 25.16
N ILE A 206 -15.30 11.56 26.01
CA ILE A 206 -15.18 10.15 25.64
C ILE A 206 -16.19 9.36 26.49
N TRP A 207 -17.08 8.62 25.85
CA TRP A 207 -18.14 7.86 26.51
C TRP A 207 -18.06 6.37 26.14
N PRO A 208 -17.87 5.46 27.11
CA PRO A 208 -17.86 4.03 26.85
C PRO A 208 -19.27 3.50 26.57
N PHE A 209 -19.39 2.59 25.61
CA PHE A 209 -20.59 1.78 25.40
C PHE A 209 -20.60 0.60 26.39
N THR A 210 -21.03 0.89 27.62
CA THR A 210 -21.04 -0.08 28.72
C THR A 210 -22.33 -0.09 29.51
N TYR A 211 -22.62 -1.21 30.14
CA TYR A 211 -23.69 -1.36 31.14
C TYR A 211 -23.15 -2.04 32.39
N GLN A 212 -23.85 -1.89 33.53
CA GLN A 212 -23.50 -2.61 34.75
C GLN A 212 -24.42 -3.81 34.94
N GLU A 213 -23.85 -4.95 35.33
CA GLU A 213 -24.61 -6.14 35.74
C GLU A 213 -23.98 -6.81 36.96
N PRO A 214 -24.79 -7.39 37.86
CA PRO A 214 -24.27 -8.09 39.03
C PRO A 214 -23.55 -9.39 38.61
N ALA A 215 -22.39 -9.64 39.23
CA ALA A 215 -21.62 -10.85 38.98
C ALA A 215 -22.42 -12.11 39.35
N LYS A 216 -22.61 -13.02 38.39
CA LYS A 216 -23.40 -14.25 38.60
C LYS A 216 -22.68 -15.34 39.40
N ARG A 217 -21.35 -15.29 39.48
CA ARG A 217 -20.51 -16.31 40.14
C ARG A 217 -19.42 -15.64 40.96
N ASN A 218 -19.03 -16.30 42.04
CA ASN A 218 -17.82 -15.95 42.77
C ASN A 218 -16.59 -16.21 41.89
N SER A 219 -15.61 -15.33 41.97
CA SER A 219 -14.29 -15.53 41.39
C SER A 219 -13.23 -15.05 42.38
N LYS A 220 -11.96 -15.41 42.16
CA LYS A 220 -10.84 -14.97 43.00
C LYS A 220 -10.80 -13.45 43.24
N ASN A 221 -11.28 -12.66 42.27
CA ASN A 221 -11.17 -11.20 42.29
C ASN A 221 -12.49 -10.47 42.56
N ARG A 222 -13.63 -11.17 42.71
CA ARG A 222 -14.95 -10.55 43.01
C ARG A 222 -15.98 -11.58 43.49
N VAL A 223 -16.78 -11.18 44.48
CA VAL A 223 -17.92 -11.96 45.01
C VAL A 223 -19.14 -11.80 44.09
N ALA A 224 -19.98 -12.83 44.01
CA ALA A 224 -21.27 -12.79 43.33
C ALA A 224 -22.12 -11.62 43.87
N GLY A 225 -22.84 -10.94 42.98
CA GLY A 225 -23.60 -9.74 43.30
C GLY A 225 -22.84 -8.42 43.11
N THR A 226 -21.50 -8.43 43.03
CA THR A 226 -20.73 -7.21 42.75
C THR A 226 -21.11 -6.66 41.37
N MET A 227 -21.45 -5.36 41.27
CA MET A 227 -21.76 -4.72 39.98
C MET A 227 -20.51 -4.65 39.10
N VAL A 228 -20.59 -5.28 37.94
CA VAL A 228 -19.51 -5.37 36.96
C VAL A 228 -19.89 -4.58 35.72
N THR A 229 -19.00 -3.69 35.30
CA THR A 229 -19.12 -3.01 34.00
C THR A 229 -18.80 -3.99 32.87
N LYS A 230 -19.75 -4.17 31.96
CA LYS A 230 -19.61 -4.96 30.74
C LYS A 230 -19.75 -4.09 29.50
N ALA A 231 -19.05 -4.48 28.44
CA ALA A 231 -19.15 -3.85 27.14
C ALA A 231 -20.45 -4.25 26.43
N ILE A 232 -21.08 -3.31 25.76
CA ILE A 232 -22.17 -3.58 24.83
C ILE A 232 -21.56 -4.21 23.57
N GLU A 233 -21.89 -5.47 23.29
CA GLU A 233 -21.27 -6.21 22.19
C GLU A 233 -21.72 -5.73 20.79
N SER A 234 -22.98 -5.29 20.68
CA SER A 234 -23.57 -4.82 19.43
C SER A 234 -24.09 -3.39 19.59
N ILE A 235 -23.42 -2.43 18.96
CA ILE A 235 -23.89 -1.04 18.92
C ILE A 235 -24.98 -0.94 17.87
N THR A 236 -26.21 -0.70 18.33
CA THR A 236 -27.36 -0.47 17.46
C THR A 236 -27.52 1.02 17.15
N LYS A 237 -28.38 1.31 16.17
CA LYS A 237 -28.76 2.68 15.83
C LYS A 237 -29.39 3.41 17.01
N GLN A 238 -30.17 2.70 17.83
CA GLN A 238 -30.81 3.25 19.02
C GLN A 238 -29.78 3.64 20.10
N VAL A 239 -28.84 2.74 20.42
CA VAL A 239 -27.78 3.02 21.41
C VAL A 239 -26.96 4.24 20.98
N THR A 240 -26.63 4.33 19.68
CA THR A 240 -25.92 5.50 19.13
C THR A 240 -26.74 6.78 19.28
N LYS A 241 -28.04 6.72 18.95
CA LYS A 241 -28.97 7.86 19.09
C LYS A 241 -29.05 8.38 20.51
N GLU A 242 -29.29 7.49 21.47
CA GLU A 242 -29.38 7.84 22.88
C GLU A 242 -28.07 8.44 23.39
N THR A 243 -26.93 7.88 22.99
CA THR A 243 -25.61 8.42 23.35
C THR A 243 -25.40 9.83 22.79
N LEU A 244 -25.83 10.09 21.54
CA LEU A 244 -25.72 11.42 20.93
C LEU A 244 -26.62 12.45 21.64
N ILE A 245 -27.88 12.09 21.89
CA ILE A 245 -28.89 12.98 22.49
C ILE A 245 -28.60 13.24 23.97
N ASN A 246 -28.30 12.19 24.74
CA ASN A 246 -28.23 12.28 26.20
C ASN A 246 -26.82 12.62 26.70
N LEU A 247 -25.77 12.35 25.92
CA LEU A 247 -24.39 12.57 26.36
C LEU A 247 -23.68 13.63 25.51
N LEU A 248 -23.63 13.45 24.18
CA LEU A 248 -22.83 14.35 23.33
C LEU A 248 -23.41 15.76 23.23
N ILE A 249 -24.70 15.90 22.90
CA ILE A 249 -25.33 17.21 22.73
C ILE A 249 -25.25 18.04 24.03
N PRO A 250 -25.59 17.50 25.21
CA PRO A 250 -25.42 18.22 26.47
C PRO A 250 -23.97 18.62 26.73
N ALA A 251 -23.01 17.74 26.46
CA ALA A 251 -21.59 18.06 26.63
C ALA A 251 -21.11 19.15 25.68
N ILE A 252 -21.61 19.19 24.44
CA ILE A 252 -21.39 20.31 23.52
C ILE A 252 -21.94 21.58 24.16
N LYS A 253 -23.22 21.63 24.50
CA LYS A 253 -23.85 22.84 25.05
C LYS A 253 -23.14 23.36 26.31
N GLN A 254 -22.66 22.46 27.17
CA GLN A 254 -21.96 22.82 28.40
C GLN A 254 -20.55 23.38 28.14
N LYS A 255 -19.81 22.81 27.18
CA LYS A 255 -18.39 23.13 26.95
C LYS A 255 -18.17 24.11 25.80
N TRP A 256 -19.18 24.38 24.98
CA TRP A 256 -19.03 25.21 23.80
C TRP A 256 -18.71 26.66 24.18
N PRO A 257 -17.69 27.29 23.58
CA PRO A 257 -17.34 28.65 23.91
C PRO A 257 -18.47 29.62 23.53
N THR A 258 -18.82 30.53 24.46
CA THR A 258 -19.91 31.50 24.28
C THR A 258 -19.69 32.47 23.12
N SER A 259 -18.42 32.72 22.78
CA SER A 259 -18.02 33.59 21.66
C SER A 259 -18.14 32.93 20.29
N ALA A 260 -18.32 31.61 20.21
CA ALA A 260 -18.38 30.88 18.95
C ALA A 260 -19.80 30.76 18.41
N SER A 261 -19.92 30.58 17.08
CA SER A 261 -21.20 30.29 16.44
C SER A 261 -21.83 29.03 17.03
N LYS A 262 -23.15 29.10 17.25
CA LYS A 262 -23.95 27.95 17.65
C LYS A 262 -24.41 27.08 16.47
N GLU A 263 -24.01 27.42 15.24
CA GLU A 263 -24.14 26.54 14.08
C GLU A 263 -23.00 25.53 14.07
N ILE A 264 -23.30 24.29 14.46
CA ILE A 264 -22.31 23.24 14.68
C ILE A 264 -22.58 22.10 13.70
N THR A 265 -21.51 21.59 13.10
CA THR A 265 -21.58 20.38 12.26
C THR A 265 -20.81 19.25 12.91
N ILE A 266 -21.53 18.18 13.27
CA ILE A 266 -20.93 16.93 13.75
C ILE A 266 -20.60 16.08 12.54
N GLN A 267 -19.32 15.74 12.39
CA GLN A 267 -18.83 14.84 11.35
C GLN A 267 -18.70 13.43 11.91
N GLN A 268 -19.34 12.46 11.26
CA GLN A 268 -19.26 11.03 11.59
C GLN A 268 -18.93 10.20 10.35
N ASP A 269 -18.43 8.98 10.52
CA ASP A 269 -18.26 8.05 9.40
C ASP A 269 -19.63 7.46 8.96
N ASN A 270 -19.64 6.69 7.88
CA ASN A 270 -20.85 6.08 7.34
C ASN A 270 -21.10 4.65 7.87
N ALA A 271 -20.83 4.40 9.15
CA ALA A 271 -21.12 3.12 9.78
C ALA A 271 -22.64 2.88 9.86
N LYS A 272 -23.07 1.62 9.70
CA LYS A 272 -24.49 1.21 9.73
C LYS A 272 -25.30 1.74 10.95
N PRO A 273 -24.77 1.77 12.18
CA PRO A 273 -25.55 2.26 13.33
C PRO A 273 -25.61 3.80 13.42
N HIS A 274 -24.93 4.54 12.56
CA HIS A 274 -24.96 6.00 12.60
C HIS A 274 -26.27 6.59 12.09
N LEU A 275 -26.64 7.74 12.65
CA LEU A 275 -27.87 8.45 12.31
C LEU A 275 -27.73 9.23 11.01
N SER A 276 -28.85 9.39 10.30
CA SER A 276 -28.90 10.31 9.16
C SER A 276 -29.15 11.76 9.58
N GLY A 277 -29.56 12.00 10.84
CA GLY A 277 -29.87 13.32 11.38
C GLY A 277 -31.28 13.82 11.03
N LYS A 278 -32.13 12.94 10.50
CA LYS A 278 -33.53 13.23 10.17
C LYS A 278 -34.49 12.83 11.28
N GLU A 279 -34.00 12.19 12.33
CA GLU A 279 -34.78 11.73 13.46
C GLU A 279 -35.30 12.93 14.28
N LYS A 280 -36.62 12.95 14.56
CA LYS A 280 -37.28 14.07 15.26
C LYS A 280 -36.62 14.41 16.60
N ASP A 281 -36.43 13.40 17.45
CA ASP A 281 -35.86 13.60 18.79
C ASP A 281 -34.42 14.13 18.74
N PHE A 282 -33.66 13.77 17.69
CA PHE A 282 -32.32 14.33 17.49
C PHE A 282 -32.40 15.80 17.09
N ILE A 283 -33.28 16.14 16.14
CA ILE A 283 -33.47 17.52 15.68
C ILE A 283 -33.89 18.41 16.85
N GLU A 284 -34.82 17.97 17.69
CA GLU A 284 -35.27 18.71 18.88
C GLU A 284 -34.15 18.96 19.89
N ALA A 285 -33.35 17.93 20.20
CA ALA A 285 -32.18 18.09 21.07
C ALA A 285 -31.10 18.99 20.44
N ALA A 286 -30.94 18.93 19.11
CA ALA A 286 -29.97 19.68 18.35
C ALA A 286 -30.32 21.16 18.17
N THR A 287 -31.60 21.52 18.22
CA THR A 287 -32.07 22.91 18.03
C THR A 287 -32.39 23.65 19.33
N SER A 288 -32.45 22.95 20.45
CA SER A 288 -32.69 23.56 21.76
C SER A 288 -31.53 24.48 22.19
N ASP A 289 -31.84 25.44 23.05
CA ASP A 289 -30.90 26.44 23.61
C ASP A 289 -30.26 27.37 22.55
N GLY A 290 -30.93 27.51 21.41
CA GLY A 290 -30.49 28.32 20.27
C GLY A 290 -29.31 27.71 19.50
N PHE A 291 -29.02 26.43 19.72
CA PHE A 291 -28.05 25.71 18.91
C PHE A 291 -28.65 25.27 17.57
N ASN A 292 -27.81 25.07 16.57
CA ASN A 292 -28.20 24.47 15.30
C ASN A 292 -27.16 23.40 14.95
N ILE A 293 -27.36 22.20 15.50
CA ILE A 293 -26.41 21.09 15.35
C ILE A 293 -26.85 20.18 14.19
N LYS A 294 -26.00 20.05 13.17
CA LYS A 294 -26.26 19.23 11.98
C LYS A 294 -25.31 18.03 11.92
N LEU A 295 -25.79 16.89 11.46
CA LEU A 295 -24.95 15.72 11.19
C LEU A 295 -24.48 15.72 9.74
N THR A 296 -23.21 15.40 9.54
CA THR A 296 -22.62 15.17 8.22
C THR A 296 -21.87 13.85 8.20
N GLN A 297 -22.04 13.11 7.10
CA GLN A 297 -21.37 11.84 6.89
C GLN A 297 -20.14 12.04 6.02
N GLN A 298 -19.07 11.31 6.34
CA GLN A 298 -17.89 11.25 5.51
C GLN A 298 -18.13 10.43 4.24
N PRO A 299 -17.41 10.75 3.14
CA PRO A 299 -17.42 9.92 1.95
C PRO A 299 -16.91 8.50 2.28
N ALA A 300 -17.45 7.51 1.59
CA ALA A 300 -17.10 6.10 1.83
C ALA A 300 -15.58 5.86 1.77
N MET A 301 -15.11 4.94 2.63
CA MET A 301 -13.69 4.56 2.72
C MET A 301 -12.72 5.74 2.89
N SER A 302 -13.07 6.70 3.76
CA SER A 302 -12.27 7.91 3.99
C SER A 302 -11.80 8.14 5.42
N PRO A 303 -11.17 7.13 6.07
CA PRO A 303 -10.67 7.26 7.43
C PRO A 303 -9.62 8.39 7.57
N ASP A 304 -8.89 8.64 6.50
CA ASP A 304 -7.87 9.68 6.45
C ASP A 304 -8.42 11.12 6.51
N LEU A 305 -9.75 11.28 6.43
CA LEU A 305 -10.50 12.53 6.56
C LEU A 305 -11.17 12.69 7.94
N ASN A 306 -11.01 11.70 8.82
CA ASN A 306 -11.46 11.78 10.20
C ASN A 306 -10.31 12.26 11.10
N ILE A 307 -10.55 13.34 11.86
CA ILE A 307 -9.55 13.85 12.80
C ILE A 307 -9.28 12.84 13.93
N LEU A 308 -10.30 12.08 14.33
CA LEU A 308 -10.17 11.07 15.40
C LEU A 308 -9.29 9.89 14.98
N ASP A 309 -9.24 9.56 13.69
CA ASP A 309 -8.37 8.49 13.18
C ASP A 309 -6.88 8.88 13.27
N LEU A 310 -6.56 10.18 13.27
CA LEU A 310 -5.21 10.68 13.53
C LEU A 310 -4.82 10.61 15.01
N ASP A 311 -5.79 10.78 15.91
CA ASP A 311 -5.57 10.76 17.36
C ASP A 311 -5.54 9.35 17.93
N PHE A 312 -6.20 8.40 17.27
CA PHE A 312 -6.13 6.98 17.60
C PHE A 312 -4.69 6.45 17.66
N PHE A 313 -3.80 6.89 16.76
CA PHE A 313 -2.38 6.51 16.80
C PHE A 313 -1.64 7.02 18.04
N SER A 314 -1.98 8.22 18.51
CA SER A 314 -1.42 8.73 19.77
C SER A 314 -1.94 7.94 20.95
N LEU A 315 -3.22 7.57 20.95
CA LEU A 315 -3.82 6.75 21.99
C LEU A 315 -3.20 5.34 22.03
N GLN A 316 -2.97 4.73 20.87
CA GLN A 316 -2.28 3.45 20.76
C GLN A 316 -0.85 3.55 21.32
N ALA A 317 -0.15 4.66 21.07
CA ALA A 317 1.20 4.87 21.59
C ALA A 317 1.21 5.01 23.10
N CYS A 318 0.27 5.77 23.67
CA CYS A 318 0.08 5.84 25.11
C CYS A 318 -0.22 4.45 25.69
N MET A 319 -1.07 3.65 25.05
CA MET A 319 -1.36 2.29 25.51
C MET A 319 -0.12 1.39 25.50
N VAL A 320 0.76 1.51 24.49
CA VAL A 320 2.05 0.82 24.47
C VAL A 320 2.90 1.21 25.68
N GLU A 321 3.01 2.50 25.98
CA GLU A 321 3.79 2.97 27.14
C GLU A 321 3.17 2.55 28.48
N ILE A 322 1.83 2.56 28.60
CA ILE A 322 1.12 2.03 29.78
C ILE A 322 1.44 0.54 29.97
N MET A 323 1.45 -0.24 28.89
CA MET A 323 1.77 -1.67 28.95
C MET A 323 3.23 -1.90 29.37
N LYS A 324 4.19 -1.13 28.83
CA LYS A 324 5.60 -1.17 29.28
C LYS A 324 5.74 -0.84 30.76
N MET A 325 4.93 0.09 31.26
CA MET A 325 4.90 0.51 32.67
C MET A 325 3.95 -0.32 33.53
N LYS A 326 3.52 -1.51 33.08
CA LYS A 326 2.64 -2.43 33.82
C LYS A 326 1.37 -1.79 34.38
N GLY A 327 0.80 -0.82 33.66
CA GLY A 327 -0.45 -0.14 34.05
C GLY A 327 -0.27 1.14 34.87
N HIS A 328 0.95 1.60 35.12
CA HIS A 328 1.20 2.89 35.79
C HIS A 328 1.07 4.08 34.82
N ASN A 329 0.61 5.23 35.32
CA ASN A 329 0.43 6.46 34.54
C ASN A 329 1.71 7.32 34.40
N ASN A 330 2.85 6.84 34.92
CA ASN A 330 4.11 7.59 34.89
C ASN A 330 4.88 7.36 33.59
N TYR A 331 4.29 7.76 32.46
CA TYR A 331 4.91 7.68 31.15
C TYR A 331 4.88 9.05 30.46
N LYS A 332 5.93 9.35 29.69
CA LYS A 332 5.96 10.55 28.86
C LYS A 332 5.10 10.30 27.62
N LEU A 333 4.28 11.27 27.24
CA LEU A 333 3.46 11.19 26.03
C LEU A 333 4.36 10.98 24.80
N PRO A 334 4.24 9.85 24.09
CA PRO A 334 5.12 9.54 22.96
C PRO A 334 4.79 10.43 21.76
N TYR A 335 5.76 11.25 21.35
CA TYR A 335 5.63 12.10 20.16
C TYR A 335 6.00 11.35 18.89
N LEU A 336 4.98 10.84 18.18
CA LEU A 336 5.15 10.00 16.99
C LEU A 336 5.52 10.75 15.69
N ARG A 337 5.71 12.08 15.71
CA ARG A 337 5.91 12.89 14.49
C ARG A 337 4.88 12.54 13.39
N LYS A 338 3.62 12.29 13.79
CA LYS A 338 2.56 11.68 12.95
C LYS A 338 2.40 12.38 11.60
N ALA A 339 2.40 13.71 11.61
CA ALA A 339 2.31 14.52 10.39
C ALA A 339 3.52 14.31 9.46
N ALA A 340 4.74 14.25 9.99
CA ALA A 340 5.94 14.01 9.19
C ALA A 340 6.00 12.58 8.64
N GLN A 341 5.66 11.57 9.45
CA GLN A 341 5.60 10.18 9.00
C GLN A 341 4.48 9.96 7.96
N ARG A 342 3.34 10.65 8.11
CA ARG A 342 2.27 10.64 7.10
C ARG A 342 2.73 11.30 5.80
N ARG A 343 3.45 12.43 5.85
CA ARG A 343 4.05 13.08 4.66
C ARG A 343 5.02 12.15 3.92
N GLN A 344 5.75 11.32 4.66
CA GLN A 344 6.72 10.37 4.11
C GLN A 344 6.10 9.00 3.71
N GLY A 345 4.82 8.76 4.05
CA GLY A 345 4.16 7.48 3.81
C GLY A 345 4.70 6.33 4.67
N THR A 346 5.29 6.65 5.82
CA THR A 346 5.93 5.70 6.74
C THR A 346 5.16 5.50 8.04
N LEU A 347 4.02 6.19 8.21
CA LEU A 347 3.16 6.02 9.38
C LEU A 347 2.66 4.56 9.46
N PRO A 348 2.97 3.81 10.53
CA PRO A 348 2.55 2.43 10.68
C PRO A 348 1.03 2.32 10.83
N ARG A 349 0.47 1.13 10.55
CA ARG A 349 -0.98 0.87 10.72
C ARG A 349 -1.37 0.55 12.16
N ASP A 350 -0.43 -0.04 12.90
CA ASP A 350 -0.51 -0.38 14.32
C ASP A 350 0.88 -0.20 14.93
N LEU A 351 0.95 0.15 16.20
CA LEU A 351 2.20 0.15 16.95
C LEU A 351 2.45 -1.24 17.53
N VAL A 352 3.66 -1.74 17.33
CA VAL A 352 4.11 -3.02 17.89
C VAL A 352 4.48 -2.80 19.35
N VAL A 353 4.06 -3.72 20.21
CA VAL A 353 4.50 -3.81 21.61
C VAL A 353 5.57 -4.90 21.61
N ASP A 354 6.80 -4.54 21.95
CA ASP A 354 7.84 -5.53 22.22
C ASP A 354 7.47 -6.23 23.54
N GLU A 355 7.51 -7.56 23.56
CA GLU A 355 7.17 -8.40 24.73
C GLU A 355 8.10 -8.14 25.94
#